data_AF-A0A4Q3JC28-F1
#
_entry.id   AF-A0A4Q3JC28-F1
#
_cell.length_a   1.000
_cell.length_b   1.000
_cell.length_c   1.000
_cell.angle_alpha   90.00
_cell.angle_beta   90.00
_cell.angle_gamma   90.00
#
_symmetry.space_group_name_H-M   'P 1'
#
loop_
_entity.id
_entity.type
_entity.pdbx_description
1 polymer ?
#
loop_
_entity_poly.entity_id
_entity_poly.type
_entity_poly.pdbx_seq_one_letter_code
_entity_poly.pdbx_strand_id
1 'polypeptide(L)'
;MVQKLPETAQRMARLEGVPYDANRLLNDPAYNEQLGKRYLRELLTRYNGDAMLAVTAYHAGEGSVDAWLQPVGTRTMIRGVPYIGKGDPRTGEVSVTQWIQRVEDAGNPRSAEYPRKVARALGGGRASAEWANDQAAAIVTNATEGYASDPIRFASAHRLAAPVALSVDGAFAPGADGQAWQAGLRARANLGQDLSDRHQVPLRYFTDAEVTAYRDRFERDPTGALDFARSAVTALGAQGARNALAEVGQGNVAPVLIHVADLAATGGDEGFADQAAAGLALKAGGQTLDAETRNELQTRFNISRGNFRNQPSLLSAVYNAAEAAALADTIAGRERPAEYYVQAAMGRTQWQGRPYGGSVSVNGNNIVVPRWMNPEYADDALEALGEHWNQYNLGPVYPNDQPIPAREIARMRPSLMPNGRYRLVNREGRLAYGRNGQPFETNMSGAPERAVIQRRFGAQAVRPGQ
;
A
#
# COMPACT_ATOMS: atom_id res chain seq x y z
N MET A 1 7.58 -17.83 -15.83
CA MET A 1 6.54 -18.71 -15.24
C MET A 1 6.31 -19.91 -16.16
N VAL A 2 6.21 -21.11 -15.58
CA VAL A 2 6.17 -22.42 -16.28
C VAL A 2 4.80 -22.74 -16.89
N GLN A 3 3.84 -21.83 -16.74
CA GLN A 3 2.42 -22.00 -17.14
C GLN A 3 2.18 -22.39 -18.60
N LYS A 4 3.17 -22.21 -19.50
CA LYS A 4 3.05 -22.52 -20.93
C LYS A 4 3.54 -23.92 -21.32
N LEU A 5 4.00 -24.72 -20.34
CA LEU A 5 4.58 -26.04 -20.58
C LEU A 5 4.06 -27.05 -19.51
N PRO A 6 2.86 -27.64 -19.72
CA PRO A 6 2.24 -28.57 -18.76
C PRO A 6 3.13 -29.78 -18.42
N GLU A 7 3.84 -30.31 -19.41
CA GLU A 7 4.79 -31.42 -19.24
C GLU A 7 6.00 -31.02 -18.36
N THR A 8 6.52 -29.80 -18.54
CA THR A 8 7.60 -29.26 -17.71
C THR A 8 7.11 -29.07 -16.27
N ALA A 9 5.90 -28.53 -16.07
CA ALA A 9 5.34 -28.34 -14.74
C ALA A 9 5.09 -29.66 -14.01
N GLN A 10 4.61 -30.70 -14.71
CA GLN A 10 4.48 -32.06 -14.16
C GLN A 10 5.83 -32.63 -13.74
N ARG A 11 6.85 -32.47 -14.59
CA ARG A 11 8.22 -32.91 -14.31
C ARG A 11 8.78 -32.19 -13.08
N MET A 12 8.57 -30.88 -12.97
CA MET A 12 9.04 -30.10 -11.82
C MET A 12 8.32 -30.45 -10.53
N ALA A 13 7.00 -30.66 -10.58
CA ALA A 13 6.22 -31.04 -9.41
C ALA A 13 6.72 -32.37 -8.82
N ARG A 14 6.96 -33.36 -9.69
CA ARG A 14 7.58 -34.64 -9.28
C ARG A 14 8.96 -34.45 -8.65
N LEU A 15 9.79 -33.56 -9.19
CA LEU A 15 11.14 -33.32 -8.69
C LEU A 15 11.19 -32.49 -7.40
N GLU A 16 10.18 -31.66 -7.13
CA GLU A 16 10.01 -30.92 -5.87
C GLU A 16 9.23 -31.73 -4.81
N GLY A 17 8.80 -32.94 -5.13
CA GLY A 17 8.04 -33.80 -4.21
C GLY A 17 6.63 -33.29 -3.91
N VAL A 18 6.09 -32.43 -4.78
CA VAL A 18 4.73 -31.89 -4.66
C VAL A 18 3.79 -32.53 -5.69
N PRO A 19 2.52 -32.80 -5.36
CA PRO A 19 1.55 -33.29 -6.34
C PRO A 19 1.42 -32.30 -7.50
N TYR A 20 1.37 -32.80 -8.74
CA TYR A 20 1.04 -31.97 -9.89
C TYR A 20 -0.42 -31.55 -9.84
N ASP A 21 -0.68 -30.25 -9.89
CA ASP A 21 -2.03 -29.70 -9.93
C ASP A 21 -2.10 -28.61 -11.01
N ALA A 22 -2.84 -28.89 -12.08
CA ALA A 22 -3.00 -27.98 -13.21
C ALA A 22 -3.79 -26.71 -12.86
N ASN A 23 -4.71 -26.79 -11.90
CA ASN A 23 -5.46 -25.64 -11.42
C ASN A 23 -4.57 -24.73 -10.59
N ARG A 24 -3.76 -25.29 -9.69
CA ARG A 24 -2.75 -24.54 -8.93
C ARG A 24 -1.65 -23.99 -9.83
N LEU A 25 -1.25 -24.71 -10.87
CA LEU A 25 -0.29 -24.18 -11.84
C LEU A 25 -0.76 -22.87 -12.50
N LEU A 26 -2.08 -22.73 -12.72
CA LEU A 26 -2.66 -21.55 -13.36
C LEU A 26 -3.09 -20.47 -12.34
N ASN A 27 -3.49 -20.87 -11.13
CA ASN A 27 -4.19 -20.00 -10.17
C ASN A 27 -3.53 -19.89 -8.79
N ASP A 28 -2.43 -20.61 -8.54
CA ASP A 28 -1.64 -20.54 -7.30
C ASP A 28 -0.21 -20.05 -7.64
N PRO A 29 0.08 -18.75 -7.44
CA PRO A 29 1.36 -18.15 -7.76
C PRO A 29 2.52 -18.76 -6.98
N ALA A 30 2.32 -19.12 -5.70
CA ALA A 30 3.36 -19.72 -4.88
C ALA A 30 3.73 -21.11 -5.41
N TYR A 31 2.74 -21.88 -5.86
CA TYR A 31 2.96 -23.14 -6.54
C TYR A 31 3.64 -22.97 -7.90
N ASN A 32 3.21 -22.01 -8.73
CA ASN A 32 3.87 -21.71 -10.00
C ASN A 32 5.32 -21.25 -9.81
N GLU A 33 5.57 -20.44 -8.78
CA GLU A 33 6.89 -19.94 -8.40
C GLU A 33 7.79 -21.08 -7.91
N GLN A 34 7.28 -21.97 -7.05
CA GLN A 34 8.02 -23.15 -6.60
C GLN A 34 8.49 -24.00 -7.78
N LEU A 35 7.56 -24.31 -8.70
CA LEU A 35 7.88 -25.08 -9.90
C LEU A 35 8.78 -24.30 -10.88
N GLY A 36 8.62 -22.98 -10.95
CA GLY A 36 9.45 -22.07 -11.73
C GLY A 36 10.90 -22.00 -11.25
N LYS A 37 11.12 -21.91 -9.94
CA LYS A 37 12.44 -21.95 -9.30
C LYS A 37 13.11 -23.30 -9.54
N ARG A 38 12.37 -24.40 -9.42
CA ARG A 38 12.88 -25.75 -9.76
C ARG A 38 13.29 -25.83 -11.22
N TYR A 39 12.44 -25.36 -12.12
CA TYR A 39 12.71 -25.44 -13.56
C TYR A 39 13.97 -24.68 -13.93
N LEU A 40 14.15 -23.48 -13.40
CA LEU A 40 15.34 -22.68 -13.66
C LEU A 40 16.62 -23.34 -13.12
N ARG A 41 16.57 -23.96 -11.93
CA ARG A 41 17.70 -24.75 -11.40
C ARG A 41 18.06 -25.93 -12.31
N GLU A 42 17.05 -26.59 -12.89
CA GLU A 42 17.30 -27.67 -13.86
C GLU A 42 17.99 -27.14 -15.11
N LEU A 43 17.50 -26.02 -15.67
CA LEU A 43 18.09 -25.45 -16.87
C LEU A 43 19.53 -24.96 -16.64
N LEU A 44 19.81 -24.34 -15.49
CA LEU A 44 21.18 -23.98 -15.10
C LEU A 44 22.08 -25.21 -15.05
N THR A 45 21.58 -26.33 -14.52
CA THR A 45 22.31 -27.60 -14.52
C THR A 45 22.53 -28.11 -15.95
N ARG A 46 21.47 -28.09 -16.78
CA ARG A 46 21.48 -28.57 -18.17
C ARG A 46 22.49 -27.83 -19.03
N TYR A 47 22.63 -26.52 -18.85
CA TYR A 47 23.53 -25.68 -19.65
C TYR A 47 24.88 -25.44 -18.97
N ASN A 48 25.30 -26.30 -18.03
CA ASN A 48 26.59 -26.24 -17.35
C ASN A 48 26.85 -24.90 -16.64
N GLY A 49 25.81 -24.33 -16.02
CA GLY A 49 25.89 -23.03 -15.33
C GLY A 49 25.83 -21.82 -16.26
N ASP A 50 25.69 -22.00 -17.57
CA ASP A 50 25.54 -20.88 -18.51
C ASP A 50 24.16 -20.23 -18.34
N ALA A 51 24.12 -19.13 -17.59
CA ALA A 51 22.91 -18.40 -17.26
C ALA A 51 22.24 -17.79 -18.50
N MET A 52 22.99 -17.44 -19.55
CA MET A 52 22.43 -16.91 -20.79
C MET A 52 21.60 -17.99 -21.49
N LEU A 53 22.16 -19.19 -21.63
CA LEU A 53 21.45 -20.32 -22.22
C LEU A 53 20.29 -20.81 -21.36
N ALA A 54 20.47 -20.88 -20.04
CA ALA A 54 19.43 -21.32 -19.11
C ALA A 54 18.21 -20.38 -19.10
N VAL A 55 18.42 -19.07 -19.05
CA VAL A 55 17.30 -18.10 -19.11
C VAL A 55 16.68 -18.10 -20.50
N THR A 56 17.49 -18.21 -21.56
CA THR A 56 16.96 -18.33 -22.92
C THR A 56 16.06 -19.57 -23.05
N ALA A 57 16.48 -20.71 -22.50
CA ALA A 57 15.71 -21.95 -22.50
C ALA A 57 14.46 -21.87 -21.61
N TYR A 58 14.52 -21.11 -20.53
CA TYR A 58 13.37 -20.88 -19.66
C TYR A 58 12.24 -20.17 -20.41
N HIS A 59 12.57 -19.27 -21.33
CA HIS A 59 11.60 -18.52 -22.14
C HIS A 59 11.27 -19.16 -23.49
N ALA A 60 12.26 -19.69 -24.20
CA ALA A 60 12.12 -20.24 -25.54
C ALA A 60 11.88 -21.77 -25.57
N GLY A 61 12.01 -22.44 -24.42
CA GLY A 61 11.99 -23.90 -24.29
C GLY A 61 13.38 -24.52 -24.45
N GLU A 62 13.69 -25.49 -23.60
CA GLU A 62 14.95 -26.26 -23.61
C GLU A 62 15.27 -26.88 -24.98
N GLY A 63 14.27 -27.49 -25.64
CA GLY A 63 14.47 -28.08 -26.96
C GLY A 63 14.85 -27.07 -28.06
N SER A 64 14.33 -25.85 -27.99
CA SER A 64 14.66 -24.79 -28.95
C SER A 64 16.13 -24.38 -28.82
N VAL A 65 16.59 -24.20 -27.58
CA VAL A 65 17.98 -23.84 -27.30
C VAL A 65 18.92 -24.99 -27.67
N ASP A 66 18.56 -26.23 -27.33
CA ASP A 66 19.34 -27.42 -27.72
C ASP A 66 19.50 -27.52 -29.24
N ALA A 67 18.45 -27.17 -30.01
CA ALA A 67 18.52 -27.13 -31.46
C ALA A 67 19.38 -25.97 -32.00
N TRP A 68 19.35 -24.80 -31.36
CA TRP A 68 20.19 -23.66 -31.76
C TRP A 68 21.66 -23.88 -31.43
N LEU A 69 21.98 -24.64 -30.39
CA LEU A 69 23.36 -24.99 -30.03
C LEU A 69 23.99 -26.03 -30.97
N GLN A 70 23.20 -26.64 -31.87
CA GLN A 70 23.76 -27.49 -32.92
C GLN A 70 24.68 -26.70 -33.86
N PRO A 71 25.67 -27.36 -34.50
CA PRO A 71 26.55 -26.73 -35.47
C PRO A 71 25.79 -25.95 -36.52
N VAL A 72 26.38 -24.85 -37.00
CA VAL A 72 25.73 -23.92 -37.92
C VAL A 72 25.19 -24.64 -39.16
N GLY A 73 23.90 -24.48 -39.44
CA GLY A 73 23.25 -25.09 -40.61
C GLY A 73 22.67 -26.50 -40.38
N THR A 74 22.90 -27.10 -39.21
CA THR A 74 22.29 -28.40 -38.85
C THR A 74 20.77 -28.28 -38.83
N ARG A 75 20.05 -29.16 -39.54
CA ARG A 75 18.59 -29.11 -39.62
C ARG A 75 17.96 -30.16 -38.70
N THR A 76 17.18 -29.71 -37.74
CA THR A 76 16.50 -30.57 -36.75
C THR A 76 15.00 -30.29 -36.76
N MET A 77 14.17 -31.31 -36.55
CA MET A 77 12.72 -31.16 -36.42
C MET A 77 12.33 -31.36 -34.95
N ILE A 78 11.70 -30.37 -34.33
CA ILE A 78 11.15 -30.48 -32.98
C ILE A 78 9.66 -30.20 -33.04
N ARG A 79 8.84 -31.20 -32.68
CA ARG A 79 7.36 -31.12 -32.72
C ARG A 79 6.82 -30.60 -34.07
N GLY A 80 7.42 -31.05 -35.16
CA GLY A 80 7.02 -30.65 -36.52
C GLY A 80 7.53 -29.29 -36.99
N VAL A 81 8.24 -28.54 -36.14
CA VAL A 81 8.82 -27.23 -36.48
C VAL A 81 10.30 -27.42 -36.88
N PRO A 82 10.73 -26.89 -38.04
CA PRO A 82 12.12 -26.94 -38.46
C PRO A 82 12.99 -25.95 -37.68
N TYR A 83 14.10 -26.44 -37.14
CA TYR A 83 15.16 -25.66 -36.49
C TYR A 83 16.45 -25.76 -37.29
N ILE A 84 17.20 -24.66 -37.29
CA ILE A 84 18.54 -24.58 -37.89
C ILE A 84 19.54 -24.28 -36.77
N GLY A 85 20.58 -25.09 -36.67
CA GLY A 85 21.70 -24.90 -35.76
C GLY A 85 22.39 -23.57 -35.98
N LYS A 86 22.73 -22.88 -34.89
CA LYS A 86 23.30 -21.53 -34.87
C LYS A 86 24.75 -21.51 -34.40
N GLY A 87 25.27 -22.66 -33.98
CA GLY A 87 26.58 -22.85 -33.34
C GLY A 87 26.50 -22.70 -31.83
N ASP A 88 27.43 -23.28 -31.10
CA ASP A 88 27.49 -23.17 -29.64
C ASP A 88 28.45 -22.04 -29.22
N PRO A 89 27.96 -20.93 -28.64
CA PRO A 89 28.81 -19.79 -28.27
C PRO A 89 29.83 -20.12 -27.17
N ARG A 90 29.63 -21.21 -26.41
CA ARG A 90 30.56 -21.65 -25.37
C ARG A 90 31.81 -22.31 -25.94
N THR A 91 31.72 -22.84 -27.17
CA THR A 91 32.83 -23.52 -27.85
C THR A 91 33.74 -22.54 -28.60
N GLY A 92 33.30 -21.30 -28.80
CA GLY A 92 33.98 -20.32 -29.65
C GLY A 92 33.68 -20.46 -31.15
N GLU A 93 32.84 -21.43 -31.56
CA GLU A 93 32.36 -21.58 -32.95
C GLU A 93 31.67 -20.29 -33.46
N VAL A 94 30.96 -19.61 -32.57
CA VAL A 94 30.33 -18.32 -32.80
C VAL A 94 30.53 -17.43 -31.58
N SER A 95 30.63 -16.11 -31.77
CA SER A 95 30.57 -15.21 -30.62
C SER A 95 29.16 -15.18 -30.03
N VAL A 96 29.04 -14.85 -28.74
CA VAL A 96 27.73 -14.67 -28.08
C VAL A 96 26.85 -13.66 -28.85
N THR A 97 27.44 -12.55 -29.31
CA THR A 97 26.74 -11.55 -30.13
C THR A 97 26.26 -12.11 -31.46
N GLN A 98 27.09 -12.91 -32.14
CA GLN A 98 26.72 -13.56 -33.40
C GLN A 98 25.64 -14.62 -33.19
N TRP A 99 25.71 -15.38 -32.10
CA TRP A 99 24.69 -16.37 -31.76
C TRP A 99 23.34 -15.70 -31.51
N ILE A 100 23.30 -14.63 -30.72
CA ILE A 100 22.10 -13.83 -30.46
C ILE A 100 21.49 -13.32 -31.78
N GLN A 101 22.32 -12.72 -32.64
CA GLN A 101 21.86 -12.21 -33.94
C GLN A 101 21.26 -13.33 -34.81
N ARG A 102 21.90 -14.50 -34.84
CA ARG A 102 21.43 -15.64 -35.63
C ARG A 102 20.15 -16.28 -35.10
N VAL A 103 19.88 -16.18 -33.81
CA VAL A 103 18.61 -16.58 -33.18
C VAL A 103 17.50 -15.58 -33.52
N GLU A 104 17.80 -14.29 -33.63
CA GLU A 104 16.87 -13.22 -34.02
C GLU A 104 16.43 -13.32 -35.47
N ASP A 105 17.40 -13.50 -36.36
CA ASP A 105 17.17 -13.60 -37.81
C ASP A 105 16.30 -14.81 -38.19
N ALA A 106 16.14 -15.78 -37.27
CA ALA A 106 15.29 -16.96 -37.45
C ALA A 106 13.78 -16.68 -37.33
N GLY A 107 13.35 -15.44 -37.02
CA GLY A 107 11.97 -15.00 -37.18
C GLY A 107 11.02 -15.21 -35.98
N ASN A 108 11.52 -15.50 -34.77
CA ASN A 108 10.70 -15.47 -33.55
C ASN A 108 11.16 -14.35 -32.59
N PRO A 109 10.70 -13.09 -32.79
CA PRO A 109 11.16 -11.94 -32.03
C PRO A 109 10.88 -12.01 -30.51
N ARG A 110 9.95 -12.87 -30.05
CA ARG A 110 9.69 -13.07 -28.61
C ARG A 110 10.78 -13.89 -27.90
N SER A 111 11.57 -14.67 -28.63
CA SER A 111 12.58 -15.56 -28.06
C SER A 111 13.93 -14.87 -27.84
N ALA A 112 14.18 -13.76 -28.55
CA ALA A 112 15.50 -13.14 -28.62
C ALA A 112 15.70 -11.87 -27.78
N GLU A 113 14.60 -11.25 -27.33
CA GLU A 113 14.66 -10.12 -26.40
C GLU A 113 15.33 -10.50 -25.07
N TYR A 114 15.12 -11.75 -24.62
CA TYR A 114 15.63 -12.28 -23.36
C TYR A 114 17.14 -12.56 -23.37
N PRO A 115 17.72 -13.23 -24.41
CA PRO A 115 19.17 -13.35 -24.57
C PRO A 115 19.94 -12.03 -24.45
N ARG A 116 19.44 -10.94 -25.07
CA ARG A 116 20.08 -9.61 -25.02
C ARG A 116 20.09 -9.02 -23.62
N LYS A 117 18.96 -9.08 -22.90
CA LYS A 117 18.83 -8.57 -21.53
C LYS A 117 19.78 -9.31 -20.59
N VAL A 118 19.87 -10.62 -20.75
CA VAL A 118 20.70 -11.49 -19.92
C VAL A 118 22.18 -11.33 -20.28
N ALA A 119 22.57 -11.36 -21.55
CA ALA A 119 23.97 -11.16 -21.95
C ALA A 119 24.54 -9.80 -21.51
N ARG A 120 23.70 -8.74 -21.51
CA ARG A 120 24.07 -7.41 -20.99
C ARG A 120 24.21 -7.39 -19.46
N ALA A 121 23.34 -8.11 -18.74
CA ALA A 121 23.41 -8.25 -17.29
C ALA A 121 24.60 -9.12 -16.83
N LEU A 122 25.04 -10.07 -17.66
CA LEU A 122 26.08 -11.05 -17.32
C LEU A 122 27.51 -10.65 -17.74
N GLY A 123 27.76 -9.38 -18.06
CA GLY A 123 29.12 -8.86 -18.28
C GLY A 123 29.93 -9.52 -19.41
N GLY A 124 29.29 -10.20 -20.37
CA GLY A 124 29.97 -10.79 -21.52
C GLY A 124 30.50 -12.23 -21.33
N GLY A 125 29.86 -13.06 -20.51
CA GLY A 125 29.96 -14.53 -20.66
C GLY A 125 31.08 -15.23 -19.89
N ARG A 126 31.47 -14.74 -18.70
CA ARG A 126 32.26 -15.54 -17.75
C ARG A 126 31.62 -15.52 -16.38
N ALA A 127 31.09 -16.67 -15.96
CA ALA A 127 30.33 -16.83 -14.73
C ALA A 127 30.61 -18.21 -14.12
N SER A 128 31.01 -18.27 -12.85
CA SER A 128 31.12 -19.52 -12.10
C SER A 128 29.74 -20.02 -11.65
N ALA A 129 29.61 -21.32 -11.35
CA ALA A 129 28.35 -21.96 -10.97
C ALA A 129 27.70 -21.39 -9.69
N GLU A 130 28.50 -20.83 -8.77
CA GLU A 130 28.03 -20.19 -7.54
C GLU A 130 27.42 -18.81 -7.85
N TRP A 131 28.07 -18.02 -8.72
CA TRP A 131 27.59 -16.72 -9.18
C TRP A 131 26.34 -16.81 -10.08
N ALA A 132 26.20 -17.88 -10.88
CA ALA A 132 25.03 -18.10 -11.74
C ALA A 132 23.77 -18.42 -10.92
N ASN A 133 23.90 -19.12 -9.80
CA ASN A 133 22.79 -19.38 -8.88
C ASN A 133 22.35 -18.10 -8.15
N ASP A 134 23.30 -17.27 -7.73
CA ASP A 134 23.01 -15.99 -7.06
C ASP A 134 22.32 -14.97 -8.01
N GLN A 135 22.73 -14.90 -9.28
CA GLN A 135 22.13 -14.00 -10.27
C GLN A 135 20.79 -14.51 -10.80
N ALA A 136 20.59 -15.82 -10.96
CA ALA A 136 19.29 -16.38 -11.32
C ALA A 136 18.27 -16.22 -10.18
N ALA A 137 18.71 -16.38 -8.93
CA ALA A 137 17.94 -15.98 -7.77
C ALA A 137 17.64 -14.48 -7.83
N ALA A 138 18.61 -13.62 -8.12
CA ALA A 138 18.40 -12.18 -8.27
C ALA A 138 17.44 -11.81 -9.40
N ILE A 139 17.41 -12.51 -10.54
CA ILE A 139 16.48 -12.22 -11.65
C ILE A 139 15.04 -12.64 -11.30
N VAL A 140 14.88 -13.81 -10.67
CA VAL A 140 13.57 -14.26 -10.18
C VAL A 140 13.10 -13.34 -9.05
N THR A 141 13.99 -13.02 -8.13
CA THR A 141 13.76 -12.05 -7.06
C THR A 141 13.39 -10.70 -7.65
N ASN A 142 14.13 -10.13 -8.60
CA ASN A 142 13.82 -8.84 -9.24
C ASN A 142 12.51 -8.85 -10.05
N ALA A 143 12.12 -9.99 -10.62
CA ALA A 143 10.85 -10.13 -11.34
C ALA A 143 9.66 -10.25 -10.37
N THR A 144 9.83 -11.01 -9.28
CA THR A 144 8.86 -11.12 -8.18
C THR A 144 8.77 -9.81 -7.42
N GLU A 145 9.88 -9.15 -7.14
CA GLU A 145 9.98 -7.83 -6.54
C GLU A 145 9.39 -6.77 -7.47
N GLY A 146 9.67 -6.79 -8.77
CA GLY A 146 9.08 -5.87 -9.73
C GLY A 146 7.57 -6.03 -9.86
N TYR A 147 7.06 -7.26 -9.72
CA TYR A 147 5.62 -7.53 -9.70
C TYR A 147 4.97 -7.14 -8.37
N ALA A 148 5.66 -7.36 -7.24
CA ALA A 148 5.20 -6.94 -5.93
C ALA A 148 5.32 -5.42 -5.72
N SER A 149 6.31 -4.77 -6.35
CA SER A 149 6.55 -3.34 -6.24
C SER A 149 5.55 -2.59 -7.09
N ASP A 150 5.41 -2.90 -8.39
CA ASP A 150 4.50 -2.23 -9.33
C ASP A 150 3.68 -3.25 -10.15
N PRO A 151 2.64 -3.87 -9.54
CA PRO A 151 1.82 -4.88 -10.18
C PRO A 151 1.10 -4.36 -11.43
N ILE A 152 0.72 -3.08 -11.45
CA ILE A 152 -0.06 -2.50 -12.54
C ILE A 152 0.81 -2.31 -13.78
N ARG A 153 2.01 -1.73 -13.63
CA ARG A 153 2.97 -1.61 -14.73
C ARG A 153 3.38 -2.99 -15.24
N PHE A 154 3.64 -3.93 -14.34
CA PHE A 154 3.99 -5.28 -14.70
C PHE A 154 2.89 -5.97 -15.51
N ALA A 155 1.63 -5.87 -15.05
CA ALA A 155 0.47 -6.46 -15.73
C ALA A 155 0.30 -5.89 -17.15
N SER A 156 0.50 -4.59 -17.32
CA SER A 156 0.50 -3.93 -18.63
C SER A 156 1.64 -4.41 -19.53
N ALA A 157 2.88 -4.39 -19.04
CA ALA A 157 4.08 -4.76 -19.81
C ALA A 157 4.04 -6.22 -20.29
N HIS A 158 3.41 -7.11 -19.53
CA HIS A 158 3.30 -8.54 -19.84
C HIS A 158 1.96 -8.93 -20.46
N ARG A 159 1.10 -7.96 -20.78
CA ARG A 159 -0.23 -8.17 -21.39
C ARG A 159 -1.14 -9.08 -20.55
N LEU A 160 -0.98 -9.04 -19.22
CA LEU A 160 -1.88 -9.70 -18.27
C LEU A 160 -3.17 -8.90 -18.10
N ALA A 161 -3.07 -7.56 -18.20
CA ALA A 161 -4.19 -6.65 -18.21
C ALA A 161 -3.88 -5.43 -19.11
N ALA A 162 -4.91 -4.73 -19.55
CA ALA A 162 -4.81 -3.44 -20.25
C ALA A 162 -5.35 -2.33 -19.33
N PRO A 163 -4.57 -1.85 -18.35
CA PRO A 163 -5.03 -0.83 -17.41
C PRO A 163 -5.40 0.47 -18.12
N VAL A 164 -6.46 1.13 -17.66
CA VAL A 164 -6.79 2.49 -18.10
C VAL A 164 -5.63 3.42 -17.75
N ALA A 165 -5.18 4.22 -18.71
CA ALA A 165 -4.17 5.24 -18.47
C ALA A 165 -4.77 6.37 -17.63
N LEU A 166 -4.13 6.75 -16.53
CA LEU A 166 -4.54 7.90 -15.73
C LEU A 166 -3.77 9.13 -16.18
N SER A 167 -4.47 10.20 -16.54
CA SER A 167 -3.86 11.52 -16.70
C SER A 167 -3.56 12.08 -15.31
N VAL A 168 -2.29 12.36 -15.01
CA VAL A 168 -1.90 12.96 -13.72
C VAL A 168 -2.63 14.27 -13.50
N ASP A 169 -2.74 15.13 -14.52
CA ASP A 169 -3.47 16.40 -14.42
C ASP A 169 -4.98 16.22 -14.23
N GLY A 170 -5.53 15.08 -14.67
CA GLY A 170 -6.94 14.74 -14.49
C GLY A 170 -7.35 14.63 -13.02
N ALA A 171 -6.44 14.30 -12.11
CA ALA A 171 -6.72 14.26 -10.67
C ALA A 171 -7.10 15.64 -10.08
N PHE A 172 -6.68 16.71 -10.76
CA PHE A 172 -6.82 18.10 -10.34
C PHE A 172 -7.77 18.90 -11.24
N ALA A 173 -8.25 18.30 -12.32
CA ALA A 173 -9.08 18.98 -13.30
C ALA A 173 -10.57 18.92 -12.91
N PRO A 174 -11.32 20.02 -13.04
CA PRO A 174 -12.78 19.98 -12.94
C PRO A 174 -13.40 19.36 -14.20
N GLY A 175 -14.70 19.06 -14.14
CA GLY A 175 -15.49 18.69 -15.32
C GLY A 175 -15.12 17.32 -15.92
N ALA A 176 -15.09 17.24 -17.25
CA ALA A 176 -14.97 15.98 -17.97
C ALA A 176 -13.64 15.25 -17.71
N ASP A 177 -12.53 15.99 -17.62
CA ASP A 177 -11.20 15.42 -17.40
C ASP A 177 -11.09 14.82 -15.99
N GLY A 178 -11.63 15.50 -14.99
CA GLY A 178 -11.75 14.98 -13.62
C GLY A 178 -12.63 13.74 -13.54
N GLN A 179 -13.79 13.75 -14.21
CA GLN A 179 -14.69 12.60 -14.27
C GLN A 179 -14.04 11.39 -14.96
N ALA A 180 -13.28 11.63 -16.04
CA ALA A 180 -12.53 10.58 -16.73
C ALA A 180 -11.45 9.99 -15.83
N TRP A 181 -10.73 10.83 -15.08
CA TRP A 181 -9.77 10.36 -14.09
C TRP A 181 -10.43 9.53 -12.99
N GLN A 182 -11.55 9.98 -12.43
CA GLN A 182 -12.30 9.25 -11.40
C GLN A 182 -12.82 7.89 -11.90
N ALA A 183 -13.28 7.82 -13.14
CA ALA A 183 -13.67 6.56 -13.78
C ALA A 183 -12.45 5.63 -13.98
N GLY A 184 -11.33 6.18 -14.42
CA GLY A 184 -10.07 5.45 -14.56
C GLY A 184 -9.56 4.93 -13.22
N LEU A 185 -9.61 5.73 -12.16
CA LEU A 185 -9.16 5.33 -10.83
C LEU A 185 -10.01 4.19 -10.26
N ARG A 186 -11.33 4.21 -10.48
CA ARG A 186 -12.22 3.08 -10.16
C ARG A 186 -11.82 1.81 -10.91
N ALA A 187 -11.55 1.91 -12.21
CA ALA A 187 -11.09 0.77 -13.00
C ALA A 187 -9.72 0.24 -12.50
N ARG A 188 -8.81 1.13 -12.11
CA ARG A 188 -7.52 0.78 -11.50
C ARG A 188 -7.66 0.09 -10.16
N ALA A 189 -8.57 0.56 -9.30
CA ALA A 189 -8.85 -0.09 -8.02
C ALA A 189 -9.34 -1.54 -8.21
N ASN A 190 -10.26 -1.75 -9.15
CA ASN A 190 -10.76 -3.09 -9.47
C ASN A 190 -9.64 -4.00 -10.01
N LEU A 191 -8.78 -3.47 -10.89
CA LEU A 191 -7.64 -4.22 -11.40
C LEU A 191 -6.63 -4.54 -10.28
N GLY A 192 -6.28 -3.56 -9.45
CA GLY A 192 -5.37 -3.76 -8.32
C GLY A 192 -5.87 -4.81 -7.35
N GLN A 193 -7.18 -4.81 -7.06
CA GLN A 193 -7.82 -5.82 -6.22
C GLN A 193 -7.75 -7.20 -6.88
N ASP A 194 -8.08 -7.31 -8.16
CA ASP A 194 -7.99 -8.58 -8.90
C ASP A 194 -6.56 -9.14 -8.92
N LEU A 195 -5.57 -8.27 -9.12
CA LEU A 195 -4.16 -8.65 -9.06
C LEU A 195 -3.77 -9.10 -7.65
N SER A 196 -4.19 -8.37 -6.61
CA SER A 196 -3.93 -8.71 -5.22
C SER A 196 -4.53 -10.06 -4.84
N ASP A 197 -5.79 -10.31 -5.19
CA ASP A 197 -6.50 -11.54 -4.84
C ASP A 197 -5.89 -12.76 -5.55
N ARG A 198 -5.67 -12.65 -6.87
CA ARG A 198 -5.15 -13.76 -7.69
C ARG A 198 -3.67 -14.02 -7.45
N HIS A 199 -2.91 -12.97 -7.14
CA HIS A 199 -1.46 -13.05 -7.15
C HIS A 199 -0.78 -12.75 -5.82
N GLN A 200 -1.55 -12.47 -4.77
CA GLN A 200 -1.06 -12.17 -3.42
C GLN A 200 -0.03 -11.03 -3.41
N VAL A 201 -0.18 -10.09 -4.34
CA VAL A 201 0.63 -8.87 -4.42
C VAL A 201 -0.04 -7.74 -3.65
N PRO A 202 0.71 -6.70 -3.22
CA PRO A 202 0.11 -5.53 -2.60
C PRO A 202 -0.96 -4.91 -3.50
N LEU A 203 -2.10 -4.54 -2.91
CA LEU A 203 -3.11 -3.73 -3.58
C LEU A 203 -2.49 -2.38 -3.97
N ARG A 204 -2.52 -2.06 -5.26
CA ARG A 204 -2.06 -0.78 -5.80
C ARG A 204 -3.11 -0.16 -6.72
N TYR A 205 -3.15 1.17 -6.75
CA TYR A 205 -3.96 1.98 -7.65
C TYR A 205 -3.13 2.58 -8.78
N PHE A 206 -1.85 2.86 -8.52
CA PHE A 206 -0.97 3.58 -9.40
C PHE A 206 0.27 2.75 -9.77
N THR A 207 0.90 3.13 -10.87
CA THR A 207 2.28 2.74 -11.17
C THR A 207 3.26 3.60 -10.37
N ASP A 208 4.52 3.17 -10.26
CA ASP A 208 5.57 3.97 -9.60
C ASP A 208 5.78 5.34 -10.26
N ALA A 209 5.66 5.39 -11.60
CA ALA A 209 5.79 6.64 -12.34
C ALA A 209 4.64 7.62 -12.02
N GLU A 210 3.41 7.11 -11.92
CA GLU A 210 2.24 7.91 -11.54
C GLU A 210 2.37 8.40 -10.07
N VAL A 211 2.82 7.54 -9.15
CA VAL A 211 3.10 7.92 -7.74
C VAL A 211 4.11 9.07 -7.66
N THR A 212 5.24 8.96 -8.37
CA THR A 212 6.25 10.03 -8.43
C THR A 212 5.65 11.31 -9.00
N ALA A 213 4.87 11.23 -10.07
CA ALA A 213 4.27 12.42 -10.69
C ALA A 213 3.28 13.15 -9.76
N TYR A 214 2.44 12.42 -9.01
CA TYR A 214 1.56 13.04 -8.01
C TYR A 214 2.35 13.64 -6.86
N ARG A 215 3.42 12.98 -6.40
CA ARG A 215 4.31 13.49 -5.37
C ARG A 215 4.96 14.81 -5.78
N ASP A 216 5.58 14.84 -6.95
CA ASP A 216 6.22 16.05 -7.48
C ASP A 216 5.22 17.19 -7.63
N ARG A 217 3.94 16.87 -7.90
CA ARG A 217 2.86 17.86 -7.94
C ARG A 217 2.51 18.38 -6.54
N PHE A 218 2.39 17.51 -5.54
CA PHE A 218 2.09 17.91 -4.15
C PHE A 218 3.21 18.74 -3.53
N GLU A 219 4.47 18.46 -3.88
CA GLU A 219 5.62 19.24 -3.41
C GLU A 219 5.64 20.66 -4.00
N ARG A 220 5.26 20.80 -5.27
CA ARG A 220 5.15 22.10 -5.94
C ARG A 220 3.91 22.89 -5.52
N ASP A 221 2.82 22.19 -5.24
CA ASP A 221 1.53 22.76 -4.88
C ASP A 221 0.83 21.90 -3.81
N PRO A 222 0.97 22.29 -2.52
CA PRO A 222 0.29 21.66 -1.40
C PRO A 222 -1.23 21.52 -1.55
N THR A 223 -1.88 22.43 -2.28
CA THR A 223 -3.34 22.40 -2.46
C THR A 223 -3.78 21.27 -3.36
N GLY A 224 -2.92 20.82 -4.29
CA GLY A 224 -3.20 19.68 -5.15
C GLY A 224 -3.44 18.38 -4.37
N ALA A 225 -2.86 18.21 -3.19
CA ALA A 225 -3.11 17.04 -2.35
C ALA A 225 -4.58 16.94 -1.89
N LEU A 226 -5.25 18.08 -1.67
CA LEU A 226 -6.67 18.15 -1.33
C LEU A 226 -7.55 17.81 -2.53
N ASP A 227 -7.23 18.37 -3.71
CA ASP A 227 -7.98 18.10 -4.94
C ASP A 227 -7.92 16.62 -5.31
N PHE A 228 -6.73 16.04 -5.24
CA PHE A 228 -6.53 14.60 -5.42
C PHE A 228 -7.37 13.81 -4.41
N ALA A 229 -7.33 14.17 -3.13
CA ALA A 229 -8.07 13.50 -2.07
C ALA A 229 -9.59 13.52 -2.33
N ARG A 230 -10.15 14.69 -2.65
CA ARG A 230 -11.57 14.89 -2.95
C ARG A 230 -12.01 14.12 -4.20
N SER A 231 -11.18 14.16 -5.25
CA SER A 231 -11.44 13.40 -6.47
C SER A 231 -11.39 11.89 -6.20
N ALA A 232 -10.42 11.43 -5.41
CA ALA A 232 -10.30 10.02 -5.01
C ALA A 232 -11.47 9.55 -4.13
N VAL A 233 -12.02 10.40 -3.24
CA VAL A 233 -13.23 10.08 -2.47
C VAL A 233 -14.43 9.89 -3.38
N THR A 234 -14.58 10.77 -4.37
CA THR A 234 -15.67 10.67 -5.36
C THR A 234 -15.57 9.36 -6.16
N ALA A 235 -14.34 8.91 -6.45
CA ALA A 235 -14.09 7.68 -7.17
C ALA A 235 -14.25 6.42 -6.29
N LEU A 236 -13.65 6.38 -5.11
CA LEU A 236 -13.42 5.15 -4.33
C LEU A 236 -14.06 5.15 -2.94
N GLY A 237 -14.72 6.24 -2.53
CA GLY A 237 -15.13 6.48 -1.16
C GLY A 237 -13.96 6.77 -0.22
N ALA A 238 -14.28 7.10 1.04
CA ALA A 238 -13.32 7.55 2.05
C ALA A 238 -12.14 6.57 2.26
N GLN A 239 -12.42 5.26 2.41
CA GLN A 239 -11.36 4.28 2.64
C GLN A 239 -10.45 4.10 1.42
N GLY A 240 -11.02 4.02 0.22
CA GLY A 240 -10.24 3.88 -1.01
C GLY A 240 -9.37 5.11 -1.28
N ALA A 241 -9.91 6.31 -1.01
CA ALA A 241 -9.14 7.56 -1.08
C ALA A 241 -7.96 7.58 -0.11
N ARG A 242 -8.13 7.11 1.13
CA ARG A 242 -7.02 6.95 2.09
C ARG A 242 -5.95 6.02 1.59
N ASN A 243 -6.34 4.87 1.04
CA ASN A 243 -5.39 3.90 0.51
C ASN A 243 -4.62 4.48 -0.69
N ALA A 244 -5.30 5.18 -1.60
CA ALA A 244 -4.70 5.85 -2.74
C ALA A 244 -3.73 6.98 -2.31
N LEU A 245 -4.14 7.82 -1.34
CA LEU A 245 -3.27 8.85 -0.76
C LEU A 245 -2.06 8.25 -0.04
N ALA A 246 -2.25 7.17 0.71
CA ALA A 246 -1.17 6.47 1.40
C ALA A 246 -0.15 5.94 0.40
N GLU A 247 -0.58 5.37 -0.73
CA GLU A 247 0.31 4.91 -1.80
C GLU A 247 1.15 6.06 -2.38
N VAL A 248 0.54 7.21 -2.68
CA VAL A 248 1.28 8.40 -3.17
C VAL A 248 2.24 8.94 -2.10
N GLY A 249 1.81 8.90 -0.84
CA GLY A 249 2.56 9.34 0.34
C GLY A 249 3.74 8.44 0.73
N GLN A 250 3.92 7.26 0.12
CA GLN A 250 5.08 6.39 0.38
C GLN A 250 6.37 7.01 -0.20
N GLY A 251 7.09 7.81 0.60
CA GLY A 251 8.33 8.48 0.19
C GLY A 251 8.57 9.78 0.98
N ASN A 252 9.46 10.65 0.51
CA ASN A 252 9.79 11.94 1.16
C ASN A 252 8.67 13.00 1.10
N VAL A 253 7.42 12.64 0.78
CA VAL A 253 6.28 13.58 0.83
C VAL A 253 6.13 14.06 2.28
N ALA A 254 5.93 15.38 2.46
CA ALA A 254 5.77 15.94 3.80
C ALA A 254 4.57 15.28 4.51
N PRO A 255 4.75 14.62 5.68
CA PRO A 255 3.67 13.94 6.40
C PRO A 255 2.44 14.81 6.67
N VAL A 256 2.64 16.13 6.80
CA VAL A 256 1.58 17.12 6.95
C VAL A 256 0.63 17.18 5.75
N LEU A 257 1.11 17.02 4.51
CA LEU A 257 0.28 17.07 3.31
C LEU A 257 -0.67 15.87 3.26
N ILE A 258 -0.15 14.67 3.53
CA ILE A 258 -0.94 13.44 3.58
C ILE A 258 -1.99 13.52 4.68
N HIS A 259 -1.62 14.06 5.84
CA HIS A 259 -2.54 14.25 6.95
C HIS A 259 -3.67 15.24 6.63
N VAL A 260 -3.36 16.39 6.03
CA VAL A 260 -4.36 17.38 5.61
C VAL A 260 -5.28 16.82 4.52
N ALA A 261 -4.73 16.10 3.55
CA ALA A 261 -5.49 15.40 2.52
C ALA A 261 -6.43 14.32 3.10
N ASP A 262 -5.97 13.54 4.09
CA ASP A 262 -6.80 12.57 4.80
C ASP A 262 -7.95 13.22 5.57
N LEU A 263 -7.69 14.38 6.20
CA LEU A 263 -8.71 15.17 6.89
C LEU A 263 -9.81 15.59 5.92
N ALA A 264 -9.44 16.10 4.74
CA ALA A 264 -10.39 16.43 3.69
C ALA A 264 -11.13 15.20 3.13
N ALA A 265 -10.42 14.07 2.96
CA ALA A 265 -11.01 12.87 2.36
C ALA A 265 -12.01 12.16 3.27
N THR A 266 -11.76 12.16 4.58
CA THR A 266 -12.48 11.28 5.51
C THR A 266 -13.33 12.05 6.52
N GLY A 267 -13.89 13.17 6.06
CA GLY A 267 -14.91 13.94 6.76
C GLY A 267 -14.43 14.63 8.03
N GLY A 268 -13.19 15.10 8.02
CA GLY A 268 -12.70 16.13 8.94
C GLY A 268 -13.36 17.49 8.65
N ASP A 269 -12.79 18.56 9.21
CA ASP A 269 -13.19 19.92 8.86
C ASP A 269 -12.55 20.31 7.51
N GLU A 270 -13.37 20.34 6.46
CA GLU A 270 -12.91 20.68 5.09
C GLU A 270 -12.37 22.11 5.02
N GLY A 271 -12.98 23.04 5.75
CA GLY A 271 -12.51 24.43 5.82
C GLY A 271 -11.14 24.52 6.48
N PHE A 272 -10.93 23.77 7.56
CA PHE A 272 -9.60 23.63 8.17
C PHE A 272 -8.59 23.03 7.19
N ALA A 273 -8.96 21.99 6.43
CA ALA A 273 -8.05 21.34 5.50
C ALA A 273 -7.61 22.31 4.38
N ASP A 274 -8.55 23.09 3.83
CA ASP A 274 -8.26 24.16 2.86
C ASP A 274 -7.35 25.23 3.45
N GLN A 275 -7.62 25.67 4.69
CA GLN A 275 -6.78 26.62 5.42
C GLN A 275 -5.37 26.09 5.64
N ALA A 276 -5.23 24.83 6.05
CA ALA A 276 -3.94 24.20 6.28
C ALA A 276 -3.12 24.13 4.99
N ALA A 277 -3.72 23.75 3.85
CA ALA A 277 -3.00 23.73 2.58
C ALA A 277 -2.59 25.13 2.10
N ALA A 278 -3.49 26.12 2.21
CA ALA A 278 -3.15 27.52 1.93
C ALA A 278 -1.98 28.01 2.81
N GLY A 279 -2.00 27.64 4.09
CA GLY A 279 -0.93 27.94 5.04
C GLY A 279 0.39 27.29 4.69
N LEU A 280 0.38 26.05 4.20
CA LEU A 280 1.60 25.36 3.74
C LEU A 280 2.19 26.06 2.52
N ALA A 281 1.37 26.53 1.58
CA ALA A 281 1.83 27.32 0.45
C ALA A 281 2.43 28.67 0.90
N LEU A 282 1.82 29.34 1.88
CA LEU A 282 2.37 30.56 2.49
C LEU A 282 3.72 30.31 3.17
N LYS A 283 3.86 29.21 3.92
CA LYS A 283 5.13 28.79 4.55
C LYS A 283 6.21 28.51 3.51
N ALA A 284 5.86 27.88 2.39
CA ALA A 284 6.79 27.65 1.28
C ALA A 284 7.27 28.98 0.66
N GLY A 285 6.44 30.02 0.66
CA GLY A 285 6.79 31.39 0.29
C GLY A 285 7.56 32.18 1.36
N GLY A 286 7.95 31.55 2.48
CA GLY A 286 8.73 32.18 3.56
C GLY A 286 7.89 32.91 4.61
N GLN A 287 6.56 32.87 4.53
CA GLN A 287 5.70 33.42 5.57
C GLN A 287 5.79 32.59 6.84
N THR A 288 5.71 33.24 8.00
CA THR A 288 5.74 32.56 9.29
C THR A 288 4.70 33.15 10.23
N LEU A 289 4.20 32.30 11.12
CA LEU A 289 3.31 32.73 12.19
C LEU A 289 4.08 33.61 13.18
N ASP A 290 3.43 34.59 13.79
CA ASP A 290 4.04 35.37 14.86
C ASP A 290 4.35 34.48 16.09
N ALA A 291 5.21 34.98 16.98
CA ALA A 291 5.68 34.20 18.12
C ALA A 291 4.58 33.96 19.18
N GLU A 292 3.64 34.89 19.35
CA GLU A 292 2.58 34.80 20.35
C GLU A 292 1.60 33.68 19.96
N THR A 293 1.05 33.74 18.76
CA THR A 293 0.11 32.72 18.25
C THR A 293 0.77 31.34 18.20
N ARG A 294 2.05 31.27 17.81
CA ARG A 294 2.80 30.00 17.82
C ARG A 294 2.94 29.43 19.24
N ASN A 295 3.23 30.26 20.23
CA ASN A 295 3.36 29.82 21.62
C ASN A 295 2.03 29.34 22.19
N GLU A 296 0.91 29.99 21.85
CA GLU A 296 -0.42 29.53 22.22
C GLU A 296 -0.75 28.17 21.61
N LEU A 297 -0.48 27.98 20.31
CA LEU A 297 -0.65 26.70 19.62
C LEU A 297 0.19 25.60 20.26
N GLN A 298 1.46 25.85 20.53
CA GLN A 298 2.34 24.88 21.19
C GLN A 298 1.81 24.50 22.57
N THR A 299 1.34 25.49 23.35
CA THR A 299 0.76 25.27 24.68
C THR A 299 -0.47 24.37 24.60
N ARG A 300 -1.39 24.64 23.66
CA ARG A 300 -2.59 23.80 23.46
C ARG A 300 -2.23 22.41 22.95
N PHE A 301 -1.30 22.31 22.01
CA PHE A 301 -0.86 21.03 21.45
C PHE A 301 -0.18 20.13 22.48
N ASN A 302 0.59 20.71 23.41
CA ASN A 302 1.28 19.97 24.46
C ASN A 302 0.33 19.14 25.35
N ILE A 303 -0.93 19.57 25.52
CA ILE A 303 -1.96 18.83 26.25
C ILE A 303 -2.29 17.51 25.56
N SER A 304 -2.36 17.49 24.23
CA SER A 304 -2.73 16.30 23.43
C SER A 304 -1.53 15.55 22.85
N ARG A 305 -0.31 16.03 23.08
CA ARG A 305 0.94 15.39 22.59
C ARG A 305 1.07 13.93 23.01
N GLY A 306 0.53 13.59 24.18
CA GLY A 306 0.49 12.23 24.71
C GLY A 306 -0.18 11.22 23.78
N ASN A 307 -1.14 11.66 22.96
CA ASN A 307 -1.90 10.83 22.04
C ASN A 307 -1.03 10.21 20.94
N PHE A 308 0.13 10.83 20.64
CA PHE A 308 0.99 10.47 19.51
C PHE A 308 2.37 9.96 19.94
N ARG A 309 2.54 9.55 21.21
CA ARG A 309 3.84 9.09 21.74
C ARG A 309 4.50 8.00 20.89
N ASN A 310 3.70 7.16 20.24
CA ASN A 310 4.17 6.05 19.41
C ASN A 310 4.10 6.35 17.89
N GLN A 311 3.82 7.61 17.50
CA GLN A 311 3.63 8.04 16.11
C GLN A 311 4.27 9.43 15.88
N PRO A 312 5.61 9.54 15.93
CA PRO A 312 6.31 10.83 15.85
C PRO A 312 6.11 11.57 14.52
N SER A 313 5.89 10.86 13.42
CA SER A 313 5.57 11.46 12.11
C SER A 313 4.16 12.06 12.09
N LEU A 314 3.18 11.40 12.72
CA LEU A 314 1.83 11.95 12.85
C LEU A 314 1.80 13.12 13.83
N LEU A 315 2.58 13.04 14.92
CA LEU A 315 2.74 14.15 15.86
C LEU A 315 3.15 15.44 15.14
N SER A 316 4.21 15.38 14.33
CA SER A 316 4.69 16.54 13.59
C SER A 316 3.70 16.98 12.52
N ALA A 317 3.05 16.04 11.82
CA ALA A 317 2.03 16.34 10.83
C ALA A 317 0.83 17.11 11.42
N VAL A 318 0.30 16.67 12.56
CA VAL A 318 -0.84 17.32 13.25
C VAL A 318 -0.47 18.73 13.67
N TYR A 319 0.70 18.91 14.31
CA TYR A 319 1.14 20.25 14.73
C TYR A 319 1.36 21.18 13.53
N ASN A 320 2.06 20.71 12.50
CA ASN A 320 2.35 21.49 11.31
C ASN A 320 1.07 21.87 10.53
N ALA A 321 0.05 21.01 10.53
CA ALA A 321 -1.25 21.32 9.94
C ALA A 321 -1.98 22.42 10.73
N ALA A 322 -1.98 22.34 12.06
CA ALA A 322 -2.57 23.36 12.93
C ALA A 322 -1.86 24.73 12.75
N GLU A 323 -0.53 24.75 12.74
CA GLU A 323 0.26 25.97 12.52
C GLU A 323 0.01 26.56 11.13
N ALA A 324 -0.05 25.72 10.09
CA ALA A 324 -0.33 26.19 8.74
C ALA A 324 -1.73 26.81 8.64
N ALA A 325 -2.77 26.15 9.17
CA ALA A 325 -4.13 26.69 9.15
C ALA A 325 -4.23 28.03 9.91
N ALA A 326 -3.56 28.13 11.06
CA ALA A 326 -3.49 29.37 11.83
C ALA A 326 -2.82 30.50 11.02
N LEU A 327 -1.69 30.22 10.36
CA LEU A 327 -1.03 31.21 9.50
C LEU A 327 -1.94 31.72 8.38
N ALA A 328 -2.66 30.82 7.71
CA ALA A 328 -3.57 31.20 6.64
C ALA A 328 -4.69 32.11 7.16
N ASP A 329 -5.28 31.79 8.32
CA ASP A 329 -6.34 32.59 8.92
C ASP A 329 -5.83 33.92 9.49
N THR A 330 -4.63 33.98 10.07
CA THR A 330 -3.99 35.23 10.50
C THR A 330 -3.80 36.18 9.31
N ILE A 331 -3.25 35.68 8.19
CA ILE A 331 -3.07 36.49 6.97
C ILE A 331 -4.42 36.93 6.39
N ALA A 332 -5.46 36.10 6.51
CA ALA A 332 -6.81 36.42 6.07
C ALA A 332 -7.60 37.32 7.05
N GLY A 333 -7.06 37.65 8.23
CA GLY A 333 -7.75 38.43 9.27
C GLY A 333 -8.92 37.69 9.93
N ARG A 334 -8.88 36.35 10.00
CA ARG A 334 -9.93 35.48 10.55
C ARG A 334 -9.43 34.62 11.71
N GLU A 335 -8.74 35.24 12.65
CA GLU A 335 -8.13 34.53 13.77
C GLU A 335 -9.16 33.74 14.61
N ARG A 336 -8.74 32.56 15.04
CA ARG A 336 -9.50 31.65 15.88
C ARG A 336 -8.64 31.20 17.06
N PRO A 337 -9.24 30.74 18.16
CA PRO A 337 -8.48 30.22 19.29
C PRO A 337 -7.58 29.04 18.89
N ALA A 338 -6.37 28.97 19.45
CA ALA A 338 -5.42 27.87 19.20
C ALA A 338 -6.02 26.46 19.37
N GLU A 339 -7.00 26.31 20.28
CA GLU A 339 -7.72 25.06 20.50
C GLU A 339 -8.48 24.58 19.25
N TYR A 340 -9.07 25.50 18.47
CA TYR A 340 -9.76 25.16 17.23
C TYR A 340 -8.81 24.44 16.27
N TYR A 341 -7.65 25.03 15.98
CA TYR A 341 -6.69 24.46 15.02
C TYR A 341 -6.12 23.12 15.49
N VAL A 342 -5.79 23.02 16.78
CA VAL A 342 -5.25 21.77 17.37
C VAL A 342 -6.30 20.66 17.30
N GLN A 343 -7.56 20.95 17.66
CA GLN A 343 -8.64 19.98 17.61
C GLN A 343 -8.97 19.58 16.16
N ALA A 344 -9.08 20.54 15.23
CA ALA A 344 -9.36 20.29 13.82
C ALA A 344 -8.25 19.47 13.16
N ALA A 345 -6.99 19.75 13.48
CA ALA A 345 -5.85 18.93 13.06
C ALA A 345 -5.92 17.49 13.58
N MET A 346 -6.61 17.24 14.70
CA MET A 346 -6.88 15.88 15.21
C MET A 346 -8.19 15.27 14.68
N GLY A 347 -8.80 15.90 13.66
CA GLY A 347 -10.02 15.41 13.03
C GLY A 347 -11.32 15.90 13.68
N ARG A 348 -11.26 16.93 14.53
CA ARG A 348 -12.48 17.61 15.01
C ARG A 348 -13.22 18.20 13.80
N THR A 349 -14.52 18.03 13.78
CA THR A 349 -15.44 18.65 12.82
C THR A 349 -16.73 19.06 13.53
N GLN A 350 -17.49 19.96 12.91
CA GLN A 350 -18.78 20.42 13.41
C GLN A 350 -19.89 19.95 12.47
N TRP A 351 -20.96 19.38 13.04
CA TRP A 351 -22.14 19.02 12.26
C TRP A 351 -23.40 19.37 13.05
N GLN A 352 -24.25 20.22 12.47
CA GLN A 352 -25.44 20.78 13.12
C GLN A 352 -25.15 21.39 14.51
N GLY A 353 -24.04 22.11 14.64
CA GLY A 353 -23.63 22.77 15.88
C GLY A 353 -23.06 21.84 16.95
N ARG A 354 -22.80 20.56 16.63
CA ARG A 354 -22.21 19.59 17.56
C ARG A 354 -20.81 19.16 17.11
N PRO A 355 -19.87 18.99 18.06
CA PRO A 355 -18.54 18.53 17.74
C PRO A 355 -18.52 17.02 17.50
N TYR A 356 -17.67 16.58 16.57
CA TYR A 356 -17.34 15.16 16.37
C TYR A 356 -15.85 14.98 16.12
N GLY A 357 -15.26 13.85 16.52
CA GLY A 357 -13.82 13.58 16.38
C GLY A 357 -12.94 14.33 17.38
N GLY A 358 -11.68 14.57 17.03
CA GLY A 358 -10.74 15.36 17.83
C GLY A 358 -10.26 14.68 19.10
N SER A 359 -9.57 15.44 19.96
CA SER A 359 -9.02 14.96 21.23
C SER A 359 -9.97 15.24 22.39
N VAL A 360 -10.11 14.27 23.29
CA VAL A 360 -10.91 14.36 24.52
C VAL A 360 -10.21 13.59 25.64
N SER A 361 -10.39 14.05 26.89
CA SER A 361 -9.92 13.33 28.07
C SER A 361 -10.96 12.28 28.46
N VAL A 362 -10.57 11.00 28.46
CA VAL A 362 -11.39 9.88 28.94
C VAL A 362 -10.73 9.30 30.17
N ASN A 363 -11.42 9.34 31.32
CA ASN A 363 -10.88 8.90 32.62
C ASN A 363 -9.49 9.49 32.97
N GLY A 364 -9.24 10.74 32.56
CA GLY A 364 -7.98 11.46 32.78
C GLY A 364 -6.85 11.08 31.82
N ASN A 365 -7.14 10.32 30.76
CA ASN A 365 -6.21 10.09 29.66
C ASN A 365 -6.74 10.74 28.38
N ASN A 366 -5.93 11.59 27.76
CA ASN A 366 -6.30 12.16 26.47
C ASN A 366 -6.24 11.07 25.40
N ILE A 367 -7.25 11.05 24.54
CA ILE A 367 -7.32 10.20 23.35
C ILE A 367 -7.86 11.01 22.18
N VAL A 368 -7.54 10.59 20.97
CA VAL A 368 -8.26 11.01 19.78
C VAL A 368 -9.45 10.07 19.60
N VAL A 369 -10.67 10.60 19.45
CA VAL A 369 -11.87 9.80 19.16
C VAL A 369 -12.19 9.78 17.67
N PRO A 370 -12.89 8.74 17.17
CA PRO A 370 -13.30 8.68 15.77
C PRO A 370 -14.13 9.89 15.33
N ARG A 371 -14.00 10.31 14.06
CA ARG A 371 -14.70 11.50 13.52
C ARG A 371 -16.22 11.40 13.47
N TRP A 372 -16.76 10.19 13.60
CA TRP A 372 -18.19 9.99 13.75
C TRP A 372 -18.66 10.19 15.19
N MET A 373 -17.77 10.16 16.19
CA MET A 373 -18.13 10.18 17.61
C MET A 373 -18.15 11.60 18.15
N ASN A 374 -19.23 11.99 18.84
CA ASN A 374 -19.24 13.21 19.63
C ASN A 374 -18.40 12.97 20.90
N PRO A 375 -17.36 13.79 21.16
CA PRO A 375 -16.47 13.65 22.31
C PRO A 375 -17.19 13.68 23.65
N GLU A 376 -18.34 14.34 23.75
CA GLU A 376 -19.11 14.50 25.00
C GLU A 376 -19.62 13.14 25.51
N TYR A 377 -19.70 12.14 24.63
CA TYR A 377 -20.14 10.80 24.94
C TYR A 377 -18.97 9.81 25.09
N ALA A 378 -17.71 10.27 25.01
CA ALA A 378 -16.55 9.37 25.00
C ALA A 378 -16.35 8.61 26.31
N ASP A 379 -16.66 9.23 27.45
CA ASP A 379 -16.62 8.56 28.76
C ASP A 379 -17.73 7.49 28.85
N ASP A 380 -18.97 7.85 28.51
CA ASP A 380 -20.13 6.94 28.55
C ASP A 380 -20.04 5.81 27.52
N ALA A 381 -19.32 6.04 26.41
CA ALA A 381 -19.14 5.07 25.34
C ALA A 381 -18.46 3.78 25.83
N LEU A 382 -17.51 3.88 26.77
CA LEU A 382 -16.81 2.70 27.30
C LEU A 382 -17.74 1.76 28.07
N GLU A 383 -18.71 2.30 28.81
CA GLU A 383 -19.70 1.46 29.51
C GLU A 383 -20.59 0.73 28.51
N ALA A 384 -21.14 1.44 27.53
CA ALA A 384 -21.99 0.85 26.49
C ALA A 384 -21.25 -0.21 25.66
N LEU A 385 -19.98 0.04 25.33
CA LEU A 385 -19.12 -0.94 24.66
C LEU A 385 -18.82 -2.14 25.56
N GLY A 386 -18.53 -1.92 26.84
CA GLY A 386 -18.32 -2.99 27.82
C GLY A 386 -19.55 -3.90 27.99
N GLU A 387 -20.75 -3.33 28.05
CA GLU A 387 -22.00 -4.09 28.06
C GLU A 387 -22.12 -4.98 26.82
N HIS A 388 -21.87 -4.42 25.64
CA HIS A 388 -21.90 -5.14 24.38
C HIS A 388 -20.85 -6.26 24.34
N TRP A 389 -19.59 -5.96 24.69
CA TRP A 389 -18.53 -6.96 24.67
C TRP A 389 -18.79 -8.11 25.64
N ASN A 390 -19.37 -7.83 26.81
CA ASN A 390 -19.74 -8.86 27.77
C ASN A 390 -20.91 -9.72 27.26
N GLN A 391 -21.90 -9.11 26.61
CA GLN A 391 -23.05 -9.82 26.02
C GLN A 391 -22.60 -10.85 24.96
N TYR A 392 -21.62 -10.51 24.14
CA TYR A 392 -21.13 -11.38 23.05
C TYR A 392 -19.82 -12.09 23.38
N ASN A 393 -19.37 -12.00 24.63
CA ASN A 393 -18.14 -12.63 25.10
C ASN A 393 -16.86 -12.21 24.33
N LEU A 394 -16.83 -10.96 23.87
CA LEU A 394 -15.75 -10.37 23.07
C LEU A 394 -14.77 -9.53 23.92
N GLY A 395 -15.11 -9.25 25.18
CA GLY A 395 -14.45 -8.25 26.02
C GLY A 395 -13.20 -8.73 26.75
N PRO A 396 -12.58 -7.80 27.50
CA PRO A 396 -11.48 -8.15 28.38
C PRO A 396 -11.96 -9.06 29.53
N VAL A 397 -11.07 -9.92 30.01
CA VAL A 397 -11.29 -10.86 31.09
C VAL A 397 -10.25 -10.71 32.19
N TYR A 398 -10.62 -11.12 33.40
CA TYR A 398 -9.66 -11.35 34.47
C TYR A 398 -8.82 -12.61 34.18
N PRO A 399 -7.71 -12.85 34.91
CA PRO A 399 -6.89 -14.05 34.75
C PRO A 399 -7.62 -15.39 34.95
N ASN A 400 -8.82 -15.38 35.56
CA ASN A 400 -9.67 -16.55 35.74
C ASN A 400 -10.73 -16.72 34.62
N ASP A 401 -10.54 -16.05 33.48
CA ASP A 401 -11.43 -16.04 32.31
C ASP A 401 -12.85 -15.49 32.54
N GLN A 402 -13.11 -14.86 33.68
CA GLN A 402 -14.36 -14.14 33.90
C GLN A 402 -14.35 -12.78 33.20
N PRO A 403 -15.43 -12.38 32.50
CA PRO A 403 -15.54 -11.05 31.89
C PRO A 403 -15.40 -9.93 32.91
N ILE A 404 -14.63 -8.90 32.57
CA ILE A 404 -14.55 -7.69 33.39
C ILE A 404 -15.90 -6.95 33.29
N PRO A 405 -16.55 -6.57 34.40
CA PRO A 405 -17.84 -5.89 34.37
C PRO A 405 -17.78 -4.56 33.59
N ALA A 406 -18.85 -4.23 32.88
CA ALA A 406 -18.93 -3.01 32.06
C ALA A 406 -18.65 -1.74 32.86
N ARG A 407 -19.11 -1.67 34.12
CA ARG A 407 -18.84 -0.56 35.05
C ARG A 407 -17.36 -0.41 35.43
N GLU A 408 -16.61 -1.50 35.41
CA GLU A 408 -15.16 -1.45 35.63
C GLU A 408 -14.44 -1.03 34.34
N ILE A 409 -14.84 -1.57 33.19
CA ILE A 409 -14.37 -1.16 31.85
C ILE A 409 -14.57 0.35 31.65
N ALA A 410 -15.73 0.88 32.05
CA ALA A 410 -16.08 2.30 31.98
C ALA A 410 -15.11 3.22 32.73
N ARG A 411 -14.36 2.70 33.71
CA ARG A 411 -13.37 3.43 34.51
C ARG A 411 -11.93 3.25 34.00
N MET A 412 -11.74 2.44 32.95
CA MET A 412 -10.45 2.22 32.34
C MET A 412 -10.06 3.37 31.41
N ARG A 413 -8.76 3.50 31.20
CA ARG A 413 -8.15 4.48 30.32
C ARG A 413 -7.86 3.85 28.97
N PRO A 414 -8.52 4.31 27.89
CA PRO A 414 -8.18 3.89 26.54
C PRO A 414 -6.84 4.50 26.12
N SER A 415 -6.05 3.74 25.37
CA SER A 415 -4.75 4.15 24.85
C SER A 415 -4.65 3.77 23.37
N LEU A 416 -4.46 4.77 22.50
CA LEU A 416 -4.36 4.58 21.06
C LEU A 416 -3.02 3.92 20.69
N MET A 417 -3.09 2.86 19.90
CA MET A 417 -1.96 2.10 19.40
C MET A 417 -1.59 2.54 17.97
N PRO A 418 -0.34 2.30 17.50
CA PRO A 418 0.08 2.65 16.15
C PRO A 418 -0.80 2.07 15.03
N ASN A 419 -1.44 0.93 15.28
CA ASN A 419 -2.35 0.24 14.35
C ASN A 419 -3.77 0.85 14.33
N GLY A 420 -4.01 1.96 15.02
CA GLY A 420 -5.31 2.64 15.09
C GLY A 420 -6.32 1.99 16.05
N ARG A 421 -5.92 0.93 16.78
CA ARG A 421 -6.75 0.28 17.80
C ARG A 421 -6.49 0.86 19.19
N TYR A 422 -7.38 0.61 20.14
CA TYR A 422 -7.27 1.08 21.50
C TYR A 422 -7.04 -0.10 22.45
N ARG A 423 -6.05 0.03 23.33
CA ARG A 423 -5.90 -0.83 24.50
C ARG A 423 -6.55 -0.18 25.71
N LEU A 424 -6.99 -0.99 26.66
CA LEU A 424 -7.55 -0.51 27.92
C LEU A 424 -6.54 -0.73 29.05
N VAL A 425 -6.36 0.31 29.85
CA VAL A 425 -5.48 0.32 31.01
C VAL A 425 -6.32 0.63 32.25
N ASN A 426 -6.21 -0.18 33.29
CA ASN A 426 -6.92 0.08 34.54
C ASN A 426 -6.30 1.26 35.31
N ARG A 427 -6.86 1.61 36.48
CA ARG A 427 -6.38 2.75 37.28
C ARG A 427 -4.96 2.57 37.80
N GLU A 428 -4.53 1.32 38.01
CA GLU A 428 -3.18 0.96 38.46
C GLU A 428 -2.16 0.90 37.32
N GLY A 429 -2.55 1.23 36.08
CA GLY A 429 -1.64 1.22 34.92
C GLY A 429 -1.46 -0.15 34.28
N ARG A 430 -2.26 -1.16 34.66
CA ARG A 430 -2.18 -2.52 34.11
C ARG A 430 -3.06 -2.67 32.88
N LEU A 431 -2.53 -3.35 31.85
CA LEU A 431 -3.26 -3.66 30.63
C LEU A 431 -4.38 -4.68 30.89
N ALA A 432 -5.53 -4.47 30.25
CA ALA A 432 -6.58 -5.47 30.16
C ALA A 432 -6.23 -6.52 29.10
N TYR A 433 -6.60 -7.78 29.35
CA TYR A 433 -6.31 -8.91 28.47
C TYR A 433 -7.60 -9.54 27.95
N GLY A 434 -7.56 -10.04 26.71
CA GLY A 434 -8.63 -10.86 26.15
C GLY A 434 -8.47 -12.33 26.55
N ARG A 435 -9.49 -13.14 26.24
CA ARG A 435 -9.52 -14.60 26.49
C ARG A 435 -8.39 -15.38 25.81
N ASN A 436 -7.79 -14.81 24.78
CA ASN A 436 -6.66 -15.40 24.06
C ASN A 436 -5.30 -15.15 24.76
N GLY A 437 -5.30 -14.58 25.97
CA GLY A 437 -4.09 -14.23 26.72
C GLY A 437 -3.31 -13.06 26.13
N GLN A 438 -3.83 -12.39 25.10
CA GLN A 438 -3.21 -11.20 24.50
C GLN A 438 -3.82 -9.92 25.06
N PRO A 439 -3.10 -8.78 25.02
CA PRO A 439 -3.67 -7.48 25.37
C PRO A 439 -4.96 -7.23 24.59
N PHE A 440 -6.02 -6.84 25.31
CA PHE A 440 -7.30 -6.54 24.68
C PHE A 440 -7.17 -5.28 23.81
N GLU A 441 -7.49 -5.40 22.53
CA GLU A 441 -7.50 -4.29 21.58
C GLU A 441 -8.87 -4.16 20.93
N THR A 442 -9.45 -2.97 20.96
CA THR A 442 -10.73 -2.66 20.30
C THR A 442 -10.54 -1.64 19.18
N ASN A 443 -11.32 -1.78 18.10
CA ASN A 443 -11.37 -0.79 17.04
C ASN A 443 -12.55 0.15 17.28
N MET A 444 -12.36 1.19 18.09
CA MET A 444 -13.42 2.17 18.33
C MET A 444 -13.86 2.90 17.06
N SER A 445 -13.09 2.86 15.97
CA SER A 445 -13.51 3.42 14.68
C SER A 445 -14.41 2.46 13.86
N GLY A 446 -14.61 1.22 14.33
CA GLY A 446 -15.33 0.17 13.63
C GLY A 446 -16.84 0.36 13.56
N ALA A 447 -17.47 -0.27 12.55
CA ALA A 447 -18.92 -0.29 12.38
C ALA A 447 -19.68 -0.94 13.57
N PRO A 448 -19.19 -2.04 14.19
CA PRO A 448 -19.87 -2.63 15.35
C PRO A 448 -19.93 -1.67 16.54
N GLU A 449 -18.81 -1.06 16.91
CA GLU A 449 -18.70 -0.11 18.01
C GLU A 449 -19.59 1.11 17.75
N ARG A 450 -19.55 1.66 16.54
CA ARG A 450 -20.43 2.78 16.14
C ARG A 450 -21.91 2.42 16.29
N ALA A 451 -22.31 1.22 15.86
CA ALA A 451 -23.70 0.79 15.95
C ALA A 451 -24.16 0.63 17.41
N VAL A 452 -23.28 0.22 18.32
CA VAL A 452 -23.57 0.16 19.77
C VAL A 452 -23.84 1.56 20.32
N ILE A 453 -22.94 2.52 20.05
CA ILE A 453 -23.08 3.91 20.52
C ILE A 453 -24.33 4.57 19.92
N GLN A 454 -24.56 4.38 18.63
CA GLN A 454 -25.74 4.91 17.93
C GLN A 454 -27.05 4.37 18.53
N ARG A 455 -27.12 3.07 18.85
CA ARG A 455 -28.31 2.46 19.47
C ARG A 455 -28.54 2.97 20.89
N ARG A 456 -27.48 3.17 21.66
CA ARG A 456 -27.57 3.57 23.08
C ARG A 456 -27.88 5.06 23.24
N PHE A 457 -27.19 5.91 22.49
CA PHE A 457 -27.21 7.36 22.71
C PHE A 457 -27.84 8.15 21.58
N GLY A 458 -28.14 7.53 20.43
CA GLY A 458 -28.80 8.20 19.30
C GLY A 458 -27.88 9.11 18.48
N ALA A 459 -28.48 9.92 17.60
CA ALA A 459 -27.80 10.75 16.61
C ALA A 459 -27.00 11.94 17.18
N GLN A 460 -27.05 12.14 18.50
CA GLN A 460 -26.27 13.13 19.24
C GLN A 460 -24.87 12.65 19.60
N ALA A 461 -24.69 11.33 19.74
CA ALA A 461 -23.39 10.72 20.01
C ALA A 461 -22.66 10.31 18.73
N VAL A 462 -23.41 10.11 17.63
CA VAL A 462 -22.88 9.60 16.35
C VAL A 462 -23.33 10.48 15.20
N ARG A 463 -22.37 10.94 14.39
CA ARG A 463 -22.60 11.72 13.18
C ARG A 463 -23.35 10.90 12.13
N PRO A 464 -24.50 11.38 11.64
CA PRO A 464 -25.22 10.73 10.55
C PRO A 464 -24.46 10.82 9.21
N GLY A 465 -24.56 9.77 8.38
CA GLY A 465 -24.13 9.80 6.98
C GLY A 465 -22.63 9.62 6.69
N GLN A 466 -21.78 9.40 7.71
CA GLN A 466 -20.41 8.88 7.50
C GLN A 466 -20.36 7.36 7.39
#